data_AF-A0A7C5ZLN3-F1
#
_entry.id   AF-A0A7C5ZLN3-F1
#
_cell.length_a   1.000
_cell.length_b   1.000
_cell.length_c   1.000
_cell.angle_alpha   90.00
_cell.angle_beta   90.00
_cell.angle_gamma   90.00
#
_symmetry.space_group_name_H-M   'P 1'
#
loop_
_entity.id
_entity.type
_entity.pdbx_description
1 polymer ?
#
loop_
_entity_poly.entity_id
_entity_poly.type
_entity_poly.pdbx_seq_one_letter_code
_entity_poly.pdbx_strand_id
1 'polypeptide(L)'
;MTPFKFRLQSVLDHRQRVEDDLKVELAALETERAAALDRLAALDLERERVRSAIRAGMLGQVDVDAVARGLHHSDSLDARRRVLAGTIAGLAHQIDAKRKEVVEAMRERKALENLRDTDRARHEAARLQAEQKALDEIGTTRHHRRAVGVAQHGERVATVPRAVGADAEP
;
A
#
# COMPACT_ATOMS: atom_id res chain seq x y z
N MET A 1 16.64 -24.29 4.67
CA MET A 1 16.59 -22.82 4.90
C MET A 1 15.19 -22.45 5.35
N THR A 2 15.07 -21.68 6.43
CA THR A 2 13.77 -21.26 6.95
C THR A 2 13.26 -20.02 6.19
N PRO A 3 12.00 -20.02 5.72
CA PRO A 3 11.42 -18.83 5.07
C PRO A 3 11.20 -17.71 6.09
N PHE A 4 11.32 -16.45 5.64
CA PHE A 4 11.01 -15.28 6.46
C PHE A 4 9.52 -15.29 6.86
N LYS A 5 9.25 -15.03 8.14
CA LYS A 5 7.89 -14.89 8.68
C LYS A 5 7.80 -13.61 9.49
N PHE A 6 6.98 -12.67 9.04
CA PHE A 6 6.72 -11.46 9.78
C PHE A 6 5.69 -11.71 10.88
N ARG A 7 6.06 -11.46 12.14
CA ARG A 7 5.23 -11.78 13.32
C ARG A 7 3.91 -11.02 13.35
N LEU A 8 3.85 -9.84 12.72
CA LEU A 8 2.67 -8.98 12.70
C LEU A 8 1.94 -8.99 11.35
N GLN A 9 2.14 -10.03 10.52
CA GLN A 9 1.51 -10.11 9.19
C GLN A 9 -0.02 -10.00 9.27
N SER A 10 -0.66 -10.70 10.21
CA SER A 10 -2.12 -10.63 10.40
C SER A 10 -2.61 -9.22 10.75
N VAL A 11 -1.83 -8.45 11.53
CA VAL A 11 -2.16 -7.07 11.87
C VAL A 11 -2.02 -6.16 10.65
N LEU A 12 -0.96 -6.35 9.86
CA LEU A 12 -0.75 -5.62 8.61
C LEU A 12 -1.89 -5.88 7.61
N ASP A 13 -2.31 -7.13 7.45
CA ASP A 13 -3.42 -7.50 6.56
C ASP A 13 -4.76 -6.93 7.04
N HIS A 14 -4.97 -6.86 8.35
CA HIS A 14 -6.14 -6.18 8.91
C HIS A 14 -6.11 -4.68 8.62
N ARG A 15 -4.98 -3.99 8.83
CA ARG A 15 -4.85 -2.55 8.55
C ARG A 15 -5.02 -2.22 7.07
N GLN A 16 -4.53 -3.08 6.18
CA GLN A 16 -4.77 -2.95 4.74
C GLN A 16 -6.27 -3.01 4.42
N ARG A 17 -7.00 -3.97 4.98
CA ARG A 17 -8.46 -4.07 4.79
C ARG A 17 -9.19 -2.83 5.31
N VAL A 18 -8.84 -2.34 6.50
CA VAL A 18 -9.42 -1.12 7.06
C VAL A 18 -9.17 0.09 6.15
N GLU A 19 -7.96 0.26 5.63
CA GLU A 19 -7.65 1.32 4.65
C GLU A 19 -8.52 1.19 3.39
N ASP A 20 -8.67 -0.02 2.86
CA ASP A 20 -9.43 -0.27 1.64
C ASP A 20 -10.94 -0.04 1.85
N ASP A 21 -11.50 -0.46 2.98
CA ASP A 21 -12.89 -0.21 3.36
C ASP A 21 -13.17 1.30 3.44
N LEU A 22 -12.28 2.07 4.10
CA LEU A 22 -12.41 3.52 4.20
C LEU A 22 -12.32 4.23 2.83
N LYS A 23 -11.50 3.72 1.90
CA LYS A 23 -11.45 4.25 0.52
C LYS A 23 -12.73 3.96 -0.25
N VAL A 24 -13.33 2.79 -0.06
CA VAL A 24 -14.63 2.46 -0.68
C VAL A 24 -15.71 3.40 -0.17
N GLU A 25 -15.76 3.64 1.15
CA GLU A 25 -16.69 4.60 1.74
C GLU A 25 -16.47 6.02 1.22
N LEU A 26 -15.21 6.47 1.10
CA LEU A 26 -14.88 7.77 0.52
C LEU A 26 -15.38 7.88 -0.93
N ALA A 27 -15.14 6.86 -1.75
CA ALA A 27 -15.58 6.83 -3.14
C ALA A 27 -17.12 6.88 -3.26
N ALA A 28 -17.84 6.22 -2.35
CA ALA A 28 -19.29 6.28 -2.29
C ALA A 28 -19.79 7.70 -1.98
N LEU A 29 -19.19 8.39 -1.01
CA LEU A 29 -19.52 9.78 -0.67
C LEU A 29 -19.22 10.74 -1.83
N GLU A 30 -18.08 10.57 -2.51
CA GLU A 30 -17.72 11.37 -3.68
C GLU A 30 -18.70 11.16 -4.85
N THR A 31 -19.14 9.93 -5.06
CA THR A 31 -20.16 9.58 -6.07
C THR A 31 -21.50 10.22 -5.73
N GLU A 32 -21.93 10.15 -4.47
CA GLU A 32 -23.18 10.78 -4.02
C GLU A 32 -23.13 12.30 -4.20
N ARG A 33 -22.00 12.94 -3.86
CA ARG A 33 -21.80 14.37 -4.06
C ARG A 33 -21.84 14.76 -5.53
N ALA A 34 -21.22 13.97 -6.41
CA ALA A 34 -21.27 14.20 -7.85
C ALA A 34 -22.71 14.15 -8.38
N ALA A 35 -23.47 13.10 -8.00
CA ALA A 35 -24.87 12.98 -8.38
C ALA A 35 -25.74 14.15 -7.84
N ALA A 36 -25.46 14.63 -6.63
CA ALA A 36 -26.13 15.80 -6.06
C ALA A 36 -25.82 17.08 -6.83
N LEU A 37 -24.58 17.29 -7.25
CA LEU A 37 -24.19 18.43 -8.09
C LEU A 37 -24.87 18.39 -9.47
N ASP A 38 -24.95 17.23 -10.09
CA ASP A 38 -25.64 17.07 -11.38
C ASP A 38 -27.14 17.40 -11.27
N ARG A 39 -27.79 16.96 -10.19
CA ARG A 39 -29.18 17.32 -9.90
C ARG A 39 -29.35 18.82 -9.67
N LEU A 40 -28.39 19.47 -9.01
CA LEU A 40 -28.44 20.92 -8.78
C LEU A 40 -28.32 21.67 -10.11
N ALA A 41 -27.42 21.26 -10.98
CA ALA A 41 -27.26 21.82 -12.32
C ALA A 41 -28.54 21.64 -13.17
N ALA A 42 -29.19 20.48 -13.07
CA ALA A 42 -30.47 20.24 -13.74
C ALA A 42 -31.58 21.18 -13.24
N LEU A 43 -31.68 21.40 -11.93
CA LEU A 43 -32.65 22.34 -11.33
C LEU A 43 -32.36 23.79 -11.75
N ASP A 44 -31.09 24.17 -11.85
CA ASP A 44 -30.70 25.50 -12.34
C ASP A 44 -31.13 25.72 -13.79
N LEU A 45 -30.92 24.71 -14.65
CA LEU A 45 -31.38 24.76 -16.04
C LEU A 45 -32.91 24.84 -16.14
N GLU A 46 -33.63 24.06 -15.35
CA GLU A 46 -35.09 24.09 -15.31
C GLU A 46 -35.59 25.47 -14.86
N ARG A 47 -34.99 26.05 -13.82
CA ARG A 47 -35.35 27.39 -13.32
C ARG A 47 -35.17 28.45 -14.40
N GLU A 48 -34.08 28.41 -15.16
CA GLU A 48 -33.86 29.38 -16.25
C GLU A 48 -34.87 29.23 -17.39
N ARG A 49 -35.32 28.00 -17.69
CA ARG A 49 -36.42 27.77 -18.64
C ARG A 49 -37.73 28.37 -18.14
N VAL A 50 -38.07 28.14 -16.88
CA VAL A 50 -39.30 28.68 -16.25
C VAL A 50 -39.26 30.20 -16.24
N ARG A 51 -38.15 30.81 -15.84
CA ARG A 51 -37.97 32.27 -15.87
C ARG A 51 -38.09 32.84 -17.28
N SER A 52 -37.55 32.15 -18.27
CA SER A 52 -37.67 32.56 -19.67
C SER A 52 -39.12 32.48 -20.17
N ALA A 53 -39.84 31.43 -19.79
CA ALA A 53 -41.26 31.28 -20.11
C ALA A 53 -42.12 32.38 -19.46
N ILE A 54 -41.86 32.72 -18.19
CA ILE A 54 -42.54 33.84 -17.51
C ILE A 54 -42.30 35.15 -18.26
N ARG A 55 -41.02 35.46 -18.59
CA ARG A 55 -40.69 36.68 -19.34
C ARG A 55 -41.39 36.75 -20.70
N ALA A 56 -41.45 35.64 -21.42
CA ALA A 56 -42.13 35.57 -22.70
C ALA A 56 -43.66 35.77 -22.56
N GLY A 57 -44.28 35.17 -21.53
CA GLY A 57 -45.71 35.32 -21.23
C GLY A 57 -46.12 36.71 -20.75
N MET A 58 -45.17 37.57 -20.40
CA MET A 58 -45.41 38.98 -20.07
C MET A 58 -45.39 39.90 -21.29
N LEU A 59 -45.03 39.41 -22.48
CA LEU A 59 -45.05 40.18 -23.72
C LEU A 59 -46.42 40.03 -24.42
N GLY A 60 -47.08 41.16 -24.72
CA GLY A 60 -48.37 41.17 -25.41
C GLY A 60 -49.56 41.02 -24.47
N GLN A 61 -50.54 40.19 -24.83
CA GLN A 61 -51.69 39.91 -23.96
C GLN A 61 -51.27 38.96 -22.83
N VAL A 62 -51.19 39.50 -21.62
CA VAL A 62 -50.70 38.78 -20.44
C VAL A 62 -51.74 37.80 -19.92
N ASP A 63 -51.40 36.51 -19.91
CA ASP A 63 -52.11 35.49 -19.13
C ASP A 63 -51.58 35.50 -17.69
N VAL A 64 -52.32 36.17 -16.81
CA VAL A 64 -51.97 36.34 -15.39
C VAL A 64 -51.86 35.00 -14.68
N ASP A 65 -52.71 34.03 -15.03
CA ASP A 65 -52.70 32.71 -14.38
C ASP A 65 -51.45 31.91 -14.79
N ALA A 66 -51.03 32.00 -16.05
CA ALA A 66 -49.79 31.38 -16.52
C ALA A 66 -48.56 31.97 -15.83
N VAL A 67 -48.51 33.29 -15.67
CA VAL A 67 -47.44 33.97 -14.93
C VAL A 67 -47.41 33.54 -13.47
N ALA A 68 -48.56 33.51 -12.79
CA ALA A 68 -48.66 33.10 -11.39
C ALA A 68 -48.19 31.64 -11.18
N ARG A 69 -48.63 30.71 -12.05
CA ARG A 69 -48.15 29.31 -12.02
C ARG A 69 -46.64 29.21 -12.21
N GLY A 70 -46.08 30.00 -13.13
CA GLY A 70 -44.64 30.04 -13.37
C GLY A 70 -43.86 30.52 -12.14
N LEU A 71 -44.32 31.57 -11.47
CA LEU A 71 -43.70 32.08 -10.25
C LEU A 71 -43.71 31.04 -9.13
N HIS A 72 -44.86 30.40 -8.87
CA HIS A 72 -44.96 29.33 -7.88
C HIS A 72 -44.04 28.14 -8.19
N HIS A 73 -43.92 27.77 -9.47
CA HIS A 73 -42.99 26.72 -9.87
C HIS A 73 -41.53 27.15 -9.65
N SER A 74 -41.17 28.39 -9.98
CA SER A 74 -39.83 28.93 -9.70
C SER A 74 -39.50 28.91 -8.20
N ASP A 75 -40.45 29.27 -7.33
CA ASP A 75 -40.26 29.24 -5.88
C ASP A 75 -40.03 27.80 -5.36
N SER A 76 -40.79 26.85 -5.90
CA SER A 76 -40.63 25.42 -5.61
C SER A 76 -39.24 24.91 -6.02
N LEU A 77 -38.76 25.31 -7.20
CA LEU A 77 -37.40 24.99 -7.66
C LEU A 77 -36.34 25.60 -6.75
N ASP A 78 -36.49 26.86 -6.32
CA ASP A 78 -35.54 27.50 -5.42
C ASP A 78 -35.55 26.89 -4.00
N ALA A 79 -36.68 26.38 -3.52
CA ALA A 79 -36.74 25.60 -2.29
C ALA A 79 -35.97 24.27 -2.44
N ARG A 80 -36.18 23.53 -3.52
CA ARG A 80 -35.47 22.26 -3.81
C ARG A 80 -33.96 22.48 -3.93
N ARG A 81 -33.54 23.54 -4.61
CA ARG A 81 -32.12 23.91 -4.75
C ARG A 81 -31.46 24.21 -3.40
N ARG A 82 -32.15 24.94 -2.51
CA ARG A 82 -31.65 25.22 -1.16
C ARG A 82 -31.43 23.95 -0.33
N VAL A 83 -32.38 23.02 -0.38
CA VAL A 83 -32.24 21.71 0.28
C VAL A 83 -31.03 20.96 -0.27
N LEU A 84 -30.91 20.87 -1.60
CA LEU A 84 -29.84 20.13 -2.25
C LEU A 84 -28.46 20.75 -2.02
N ALA A 85 -28.37 22.08 -2.00
CA ALA A 85 -27.14 22.79 -1.63
C ALA A 85 -26.71 22.47 -0.19
N GLY A 86 -27.67 22.38 0.75
CA GLY A 86 -27.42 21.91 2.10
C GLY A 86 -26.88 20.48 2.15
N THR A 87 -27.47 19.57 1.38
CA THR A 87 -26.97 18.19 1.23
C THR A 87 -25.54 18.16 0.69
N ILE A 88 -25.24 18.94 -0.35
CA ILE A 88 -23.89 19.01 -0.94
C ILE A 88 -22.86 19.52 0.08
N ALA A 89 -23.22 20.53 0.88
CA ALA A 89 -22.35 21.02 1.94
C ALA A 89 -22.11 19.96 3.02
N GLY A 90 -23.15 19.23 3.43
CA GLY A 90 -23.04 18.11 4.35
C GLY A 90 -22.13 17.00 3.83
N LEU A 91 -22.29 16.61 2.56
CA LEU A 91 -21.43 15.63 1.90
C LEU A 91 -19.97 16.11 1.81
N ALA A 92 -19.73 17.40 1.55
CA ALA A 92 -18.37 17.95 1.55
C ALA A 92 -17.68 17.78 2.92
N HIS A 93 -18.39 18.09 4.01
CA HIS A 93 -17.85 17.87 5.36
C HIS A 93 -17.58 16.39 5.65
N GLN A 94 -18.46 15.48 5.23
CA GLN A 94 -18.28 14.04 5.41
C GLN A 94 -17.08 13.52 4.60
N ILE A 95 -16.92 13.97 3.36
CA ILE A 95 -15.77 13.64 2.50
C ILE A 95 -14.47 14.10 3.16
N ASP A 96 -14.41 15.32 3.67
CA ASP A 96 -13.21 15.85 4.32
C ASP A 96 -12.86 15.09 5.60
N ALA A 97 -13.86 14.68 6.39
CA ALA A 97 -13.65 13.82 7.55
C ALA A 97 -13.13 12.44 7.13
N LYS A 98 -13.77 11.81 6.14
CA LYS A 98 -13.39 10.48 5.64
C LYS A 98 -11.99 10.47 5.01
N ARG A 99 -11.60 11.54 4.31
CA ARG A 99 -10.23 11.71 3.79
C ARG A 99 -9.18 11.69 4.90
N LYS A 100 -9.46 12.32 6.06
CA LYS A 100 -8.55 12.28 7.21
C LYS A 100 -8.44 10.86 7.76
N GLU A 101 -9.56 10.15 7.88
CA GLU A 101 -9.55 8.74 8.31
C GLU A 101 -8.72 7.85 7.39
N VAL A 102 -8.87 7.99 6.06
CA VAL A 102 -8.05 7.26 5.08
C VAL A 102 -6.56 7.59 5.27
N VAL A 103 -6.21 8.86 5.46
CA VAL A 103 -4.81 9.28 5.65
C VAL A 103 -4.22 8.67 6.93
N GLU A 104 -4.96 8.65 8.04
CA GLU A 104 -4.48 8.01 9.26
C GLU A 104 -4.33 6.49 9.09
N ALA A 105 -5.32 5.81 8.49
CA ALA A 105 -5.22 4.38 8.22
C ALA A 105 -4.01 4.03 7.33
N MET A 106 -3.75 4.87 6.31
CA MET A 106 -2.56 4.75 5.46
C MET A 106 -1.26 4.89 6.25
N ARG A 107 -1.19 5.84 7.20
CA ARG A 107 0.00 6.05 8.05
C ARG A 107 0.26 4.84 8.94
N GLU A 108 -0.78 4.33 9.59
CA GLU A 108 -0.69 3.16 10.46
C GLU A 108 -0.23 1.92 9.70
N ARG A 109 -0.80 1.67 8.51
CA ARG A 109 -0.36 0.57 7.65
C ARG A 109 1.12 0.73 7.26
N LYS A 110 1.51 1.90 6.76
CA LYS A 110 2.90 2.16 6.33
C LYS A 110 3.91 1.98 7.45
N ALA A 111 3.55 2.30 8.69
CA ALA A 111 4.41 2.05 9.84
C ALA A 111 4.71 0.55 10.01
N LEU A 112 3.71 -0.31 9.84
CA LEU A 112 3.87 -1.78 9.89
C LEU A 112 4.63 -2.33 8.68
N GLU A 113 4.43 -1.76 7.49
CA GLU A 113 5.21 -2.13 6.30
C GLU A 113 6.68 -1.84 6.48
N ASN A 114 7.03 -0.64 6.97
CA ASN A 114 8.41 -0.27 7.25
C ASN A 114 9.06 -1.18 8.29
N LEU A 115 8.30 -1.58 9.33
CA LEU A 115 8.77 -2.55 10.32
C LEU A 115 9.03 -3.92 9.69
N ARG A 116 8.11 -4.41 8.86
CA ARG A 116 8.27 -5.67 8.13
C ARG A 116 9.52 -5.65 7.25
N ASP A 117 9.75 -4.57 6.53
CA ASP A 117 10.87 -4.45 5.60
C ASP A 117 12.20 -4.40 6.37
N THR A 118 12.22 -3.74 7.53
CA THR A 118 13.37 -3.75 8.45
C THR A 118 13.67 -5.16 8.97
N ASP A 119 12.64 -5.88 9.43
CA ASP A 119 12.80 -7.26 9.93
C ASP A 119 13.23 -8.22 8.82
N ARG A 120 12.74 -8.02 7.59
CA ARG A 120 13.16 -8.79 6.43
C ARG A 120 14.64 -8.59 6.12
N ALA A 121 15.11 -7.33 6.12
CA ALA A 121 16.51 -7.01 5.90
C ALA A 121 17.42 -7.66 6.95
N ARG A 122 17.02 -7.64 8.23
CA ARG A 122 17.75 -8.32 9.32
C ARG A 122 17.80 -9.83 9.12
N HIS A 123 16.69 -10.46 8.76
CA HIS A 123 16.63 -11.89 8.50
C HIS A 123 17.55 -12.29 7.34
N GLU A 124 17.57 -11.49 6.27
CA GLU A 124 18.43 -11.72 5.11
C GLU A 124 19.92 -11.57 5.48
N ALA A 125 20.30 -10.54 6.23
CA ALA A 125 21.66 -10.35 6.71
C ALA A 125 22.12 -11.54 7.59
N ALA A 126 21.27 -11.99 8.52
CA ALA A 126 21.57 -13.14 9.38
C ALA A 126 21.73 -14.44 8.57
N ARG A 127 20.88 -14.64 7.54
CA ARG A 127 20.98 -15.78 6.63
C ARG A 127 22.32 -15.79 5.87
N LEU A 128 22.70 -14.64 5.30
CA LEU A 128 23.97 -14.49 4.58
C LEU A 128 25.18 -14.75 5.50
N GLN A 129 25.14 -14.25 6.74
CA GLN A 129 26.20 -14.51 7.73
C GLN A 129 26.30 -16.00 8.08
N ALA A 130 25.17 -16.70 8.26
CA ALA A 130 25.15 -18.13 8.53
C ALA A 130 25.68 -18.96 7.35
N GLU A 131 25.33 -18.57 6.13
CA GLU A 131 25.84 -19.20 4.89
C GLU A 131 27.35 -19.01 4.73
N GLN A 132 27.85 -17.79 4.95
CA GLN A 132 29.29 -17.51 4.89
C GLN A 132 30.05 -18.34 5.92
N LYS A 133 29.56 -18.39 7.17
CA LYS A 133 30.17 -19.21 8.23
C LYS A 133 30.23 -20.69 7.85
N ALA A 134 29.15 -21.23 7.28
CA ALA A 134 29.12 -22.62 6.84
C ALA A 134 30.12 -22.91 5.71
N LEU A 135 30.29 -21.96 4.76
CA LEU A 135 31.29 -22.08 3.69
C LEU A 135 32.72 -22.04 4.23
N ASP A 136 33.00 -21.16 5.18
CA ASP A 136 34.32 -21.05 5.83
C ASP A 136 34.68 -22.33 6.61
N GLU A 137 33.71 -22.92 7.32
CA GLU A 137 33.87 -24.20 8.03
C GLU A 137 34.19 -25.36 7.06
N ILE A 138 33.53 -25.41 5.89
CA ILE A 138 33.83 -26.41 4.85
C ILE A 138 35.23 -26.17 4.25
N GLY A 139 35.60 -24.91 4.03
CA GLY A 139 36.92 -24.53 3.51
C GLY A 139 38.05 -24.95 4.43
N THR A 140 37.93 -24.66 5.73
CA THR A 140 38.95 -25.00 6.74
C THR A 140 39.06 -26.51 6.94
N THR A 141 37.95 -27.25 7.05
CA THR A 141 37.98 -28.72 7.18
C THR A 141 38.60 -29.41 5.96
N ARG A 142 38.31 -28.95 4.74
CA ARG A 142 38.95 -29.47 3.52
C ARG A 142 40.45 -29.18 3.47
N HIS A 143 40.85 -27.96 3.86
CA HIS A 143 42.26 -27.58 3.93
C HIS A 143 43.03 -28.42 4.97
N HIS A 144 42.48 -28.61 6.16
CA HIS A 144 43.07 -29.46 7.19
C HIS A 144 43.21 -30.91 6.75
N ARG A 145 42.21 -31.50 6.08
CA ARG A 145 42.34 -32.87 5.53
C ARG A 145 43.45 -32.98 4.48
N ARG A 146 43.62 -31.95 3.64
CA ARG A 146 44.67 -31.94 2.61
C ARG A 146 46.07 -31.79 3.23
N ALA A 147 46.22 -30.95 4.25
CA ALA A 147 47.48 -30.78 4.98
C ALA A 147 47.89 -32.05 5.76
N VAL A 148 46.94 -32.74 6.41
CA VAL A 148 47.21 -33.99 7.13
C VAL A 148 47.52 -35.15 6.15
N GLY A 149 46.87 -35.20 4.98
CA GLY A 149 47.19 -36.19 3.94
C GLY A 149 48.57 -35.98 3.29
N VAL A 150 49.06 -34.75 3.22
CA VAL A 150 50.42 -34.45 2.72
C VAL A 150 51.48 -34.76 3.79
N ALA A 151 51.21 -34.52 5.07
CA ALA A 151 52.12 -34.88 6.16
C ALA A 151 52.38 -36.40 6.26
N GLN A 152 51.38 -37.24 5.97
CA GLN A 152 51.52 -38.71 5.97
C GLN A 152 52.31 -39.28 4.77
N HIS A 153 52.67 -38.47 3.77
CA HIS A 153 53.50 -38.88 2.63
C HIS A 153 54.92 -38.29 2.64
N GLY A 154 55.23 -37.37 3.56
CA GLY A 154 56.57 -36.79 3.71
C GLY A 154 57.56 -37.62 4.54
N GLU A 155 57.10 -38.66 5.24
CA GLU A 155 57.90 -39.38 6.25
C GLU A 155 58.44 -40.75 5.78
N ARG A 156 58.75 -40.90 4.47
CA ARG A 156 59.37 -42.13 3.91
C ARG A 156 60.68 -41.94 3.15
N VAL A 157 61.38 -40.82 3.33
CA VAL A 157 62.72 -40.66 2.73
C VAL A 157 63.66 -39.92 3.67
N ALA A 158 64.32 -40.65 4.58
CA ALA A 158 65.69 -40.36 5.01
C ALA A 158 66.12 -41.31 6.14
N THR A 159 66.79 -42.42 5.78
CA THR A 159 67.89 -42.93 6.61
C THR A 159 68.79 -43.83 5.77
N VAL A 160 69.88 -43.25 5.28
CA VAL A 160 71.14 -43.96 4.98
C VAL A 160 72.10 -43.59 6.11
N PRO A 161 72.81 -44.56 6.72
CA PRO A 161 74.28 -44.53 6.72
C PRO A 161 74.87 -45.94 6.46
N ARG A 162 75.80 -46.12 5.52
CA ARG A 162 77.26 -45.92 5.60
C ARG A 162 78.01 -46.92 6.50
N ALA A 163 78.54 -47.96 5.85
CA ALA A 163 79.88 -48.58 5.89
C ALA A 163 80.51 -49.19 7.17
N VAL A 164 81.48 -50.10 6.90
CA VAL A 164 82.48 -50.78 7.77
C VAL A 164 82.00 -52.15 8.27
N GLY A 165 82.66 -53.31 8.13
CA GLY A 165 83.98 -53.73 7.65
C GLY A 165 84.36 -55.04 8.38
N ALA A 166 85.19 -55.89 7.74
CA ALA A 166 86.10 -56.90 8.32
C ALA A 166 85.59 -58.30 8.81
N ASP A 167 86.14 -59.33 8.13
CA ASP A 167 86.90 -60.51 8.62
C ASP A 167 86.30 -61.91 8.94
N ALA A 168 87.15 -62.91 8.60
CA ALA A 168 87.31 -64.34 8.96
C ALA A 168 86.56 -65.41 8.12
N GLU A 169 87.21 -66.10 7.16
CA GLU A 169 88.10 -67.30 7.23
C GLU A 169 87.34 -68.65 7.40
N PRO A 170 87.89 -69.83 7.02
CA PRO A 170 89.27 -70.16 6.61
C PRO A 170 89.46 -70.76 5.21
#